data_AF-A0A0B7FL00-F1
#
_entry.id   AF-A0A0B7FL00-F1
#
_cell.length_a   1.000
_cell.length_b   1.000
_cell.length_c   1.000
_cell.angle_alpha   90.00
_cell.angle_beta   90.00
_cell.angle_gamma   90.00
#
_symmetry.space_group_name_H-M   'P 1'
#
loop_
_entity.id
_entity.type
_entity.pdbx_description
1 polymer ?
#
loop_
_entity_poly.entity_id
_entity_poly.type
_entity_poly.pdbx_seq_one_letter_code
_entity_poly.pdbx_strand_id
1 'polypeptide(L)'
;MYPDPRIVGGLPRIEGGDFDTWCGAVKAAAEFGMPATQAYIVTKLAQDEVGMTKEAPLFLGWITGLKNLEETQDLMVKCYVAFAFRRSPPSTSEMKGFPSEIVHKIMLVRERVRTVFIDRQTLQSSLQAPSLCSNPSKCQASLVDAVIDNVIDTSSDSTRFISIFEPLDIEGICGSCRLPALLDTLKQRLRLEIGQYIEQLNGADKASTPNLV
;
A
#
# COMPACT_ATOMS: atom_id res chain seq x y z
N MET A 1 -42.31 1.49 17.79
CA MET A 1 -41.73 0.16 17.52
C MET A 1 -40.33 0.15 18.11
N TYR A 2 -40.11 -0.62 19.17
CA TYR A 2 -38.76 -0.88 19.65
C TYR A 2 -38.11 -1.92 18.74
N PRO A 3 -36.81 -1.80 18.41
CA PRO A 3 -36.12 -2.84 17.66
C PRO A 3 -36.16 -4.17 18.43
N ASP A 4 -36.33 -5.27 17.68
CA ASP A 4 -36.35 -6.64 18.21
C ASP A 4 -35.08 -6.92 19.02
N PRO A 5 -35.19 -7.40 20.29
CA PRO A 5 -34.05 -7.75 21.13
C PRO A 5 -33.08 -8.77 20.51
N ARG A 6 -33.50 -9.53 19.49
CA ARG A 6 -32.64 -10.48 18.74
C ARG A 6 -31.73 -9.78 17.72
N ILE A 7 -32.02 -8.52 17.40
CA ILE A 7 -31.17 -7.66 16.56
C ILE A 7 -30.08 -6.97 17.42
N VAL A 8 -30.24 -6.98 18.74
CA VAL A 8 -29.26 -6.46 19.69
C VAL A 8 -28.09 -7.45 19.78
N GLY A 9 -27.02 -7.15 19.06
CA GLY A 9 -25.80 -7.97 19.00
C GLY A 9 -25.12 -8.00 17.63
N GLY A 10 -25.79 -7.53 16.57
CA GLY A 10 -25.18 -7.38 15.26
C GLY A 10 -24.18 -6.22 15.22
N LEU A 11 -22.95 -6.48 14.79
CA LEU A 11 -22.04 -5.39 14.41
C LEU A 11 -22.63 -4.63 13.22
N PRO A 12 -22.48 -3.30 13.18
CA PRO A 12 -23.04 -2.49 12.09
C PRO A 12 -22.45 -2.92 10.75
N ARG A 13 -23.26 -2.89 9.70
CA ARG A 13 -22.78 -3.09 8.34
C ARG A 13 -21.94 -1.88 7.93
N ILE A 14 -20.69 -2.14 7.57
CA ILE A 14 -19.73 -1.14 7.09
C ILE A 14 -19.52 -1.41 5.62
N GLU A 15 -19.78 -0.41 4.78
CA GLU A 15 -19.54 -0.51 3.34
C GLU A 15 -18.16 0.08 3.00
N GLY A 16 -17.57 -0.39 1.91
CA GLY A 16 -16.34 0.19 1.38
C GLY A 16 -16.59 1.63 0.93
N GLY A 17 -15.69 2.55 1.27
CA GLY A 17 -15.82 3.97 0.93
C GLY A 17 -16.46 4.87 2.00
N ASP A 18 -17.03 4.32 3.08
CA ASP A 18 -17.61 5.10 4.19
C ASP A 18 -16.55 5.63 5.18
N PHE A 19 -15.37 6.00 4.67
CA PHE A 19 -14.20 6.29 5.48
C PHE A 19 -14.42 7.46 6.46
N ASP A 20 -14.98 8.56 5.98
CA ASP A 20 -15.26 9.75 6.80
C ASP A 20 -16.28 9.46 7.90
N THR A 21 -17.26 8.59 7.62
CA THR A 21 -18.30 8.18 8.56
C THR A 21 -17.72 7.36 9.71
N TRP A 22 -16.80 6.44 9.41
CA TRP A 22 -16.29 5.47 10.39
C TRP A 22 -15.00 5.91 11.09
N CYS A 23 -14.29 6.94 10.59
CA CYS A 23 -13.07 7.46 11.22
C CYS A 23 -13.28 7.83 12.71
N GLY A 24 -14.40 8.48 13.03
CA GLY A 24 -14.75 8.82 14.42
C GLY A 24 -15.01 7.58 15.27
N ALA A 25 -15.65 6.55 14.71
CA ALA A 25 -15.94 5.30 15.41
C ALA A 25 -14.67 4.49 15.68
N VAL A 26 -13.69 4.47 14.77
CA VAL A 26 -12.38 3.84 15.02
C VAL A 26 -11.66 4.51 16.17
N LYS A 27 -11.64 5.86 16.20
CA LYS A 27 -11.03 6.63 17.31
C LYS A 27 -11.73 6.38 18.63
N ALA A 28 -13.05 6.43 18.67
CA ALA A 28 -13.83 6.15 19.86
C ALA A 28 -13.59 4.72 20.37
N ALA A 29 -13.58 3.72 19.47
CA ALA A 29 -13.31 2.33 19.85
C ALA A 29 -11.91 2.17 20.47
N ALA A 30 -10.90 2.91 19.98
CA ALA A 30 -9.58 2.94 20.60
C ALA A 30 -9.61 3.59 21.99
N GLU A 31 -10.23 4.76 22.12
CA GLU A 31 -10.33 5.53 23.37
C GLU A 31 -11.08 4.78 24.48
N PHE A 32 -12.15 4.06 24.13
CA PHE A 32 -12.95 3.27 25.06
C PHE A 32 -12.40 1.85 25.28
N GLY A 33 -11.24 1.51 24.70
CA GLY A 33 -10.60 0.21 24.91
C GLY A 33 -11.39 -0.97 24.33
N MET A 34 -11.96 -0.80 23.14
CA MET A 34 -12.75 -1.80 22.41
C MET A 34 -11.98 -2.36 21.19
N PRO A 35 -10.87 -3.09 21.39
CA PRO A 35 -9.95 -3.49 20.32
C PRO A 35 -10.59 -4.40 19.28
N ALA A 36 -11.52 -5.29 19.67
CA ALA A 36 -12.21 -6.16 18.73
C ALA A 36 -13.14 -5.38 17.78
N THR A 37 -13.82 -4.35 18.31
CA THR A 37 -14.65 -3.44 17.50
C THR A 37 -13.80 -2.59 16.59
N GLN A 38 -12.67 -2.06 17.11
CA GLN A 38 -11.73 -1.30 16.31
C GLN A 38 -11.18 -2.14 15.14
N ALA A 39 -10.72 -3.36 15.42
CA ALA A 39 -10.21 -4.29 14.41
C ALA A 39 -11.28 -4.67 13.37
N TYR A 40 -12.53 -4.89 13.80
CA TYR A 40 -13.65 -5.15 12.90
C TYR A 40 -13.87 -3.99 11.92
N ILE A 41 -13.94 -2.76 12.43
CA ILE A 41 -14.18 -1.57 11.60
C ILE A 41 -13.03 -1.39 10.60
N VAL A 42 -11.79 -1.43 11.08
CA VAL A 42 -10.59 -1.28 10.24
C VAL A 42 -10.56 -2.35 9.14
N THR A 43 -10.82 -3.61 9.48
CA THR A 43 -10.83 -4.72 8.51
C THR A 43 -11.92 -4.53 7.45
N LYS A 44 -13.10 -4.03 7.83
CA LYS A 44 -14.19 -3.77 6.88
C LYS A 44 -13.88 -2.61 5.94
N LEU A 45 -13.36 -1.50 6.47
CA LEU A 45 -12.95 -0.37 5.64
C LEU A 45 -11.82 -0.76 4.68
N ALA A 46 -10.91 -1.65 5.09
CA ALA A 46 -9.83 -2.13 4.25
C ALA A 46 -10.27 -3.06 3.11
N GLN A 47 -11.55 -3.46 3.03
CA GLN A 47 -12.09 -4.19 1.88
C GLN A 47 -12.19 -3.30 0.63
N ASP A 48 -12.26 -1.97 0.81
CA ASP A 48 -12.07 -1.01 -0.29
C ASP A 48 -10.57 -0.75 -0.49
N GLU A 49 -9.96 -1.46 -1.44
CA GLU A 49 -8.53 -1.33 -1.73
C GLU A 49 -8.15 0.07 -2.22
N VAL A 50 -9.05 0.75 -2.94
CA VAL A 50 -8.79 2.09 -3.47
C VAL A 50 -8.81 3.11 -2.34
N GLY A 51 -9.83 3.04 -1.47
CA GLY A 51 -9.91 3.85 -0.25
C GLY A 51 -8.72 3.62 0.68
N MET A 52 -8.38 2.35 0.95
CA MET A 52 -7.24 1.99 1.79
C MET A 52 -5.92 2.53 1.25
N THR A 53 -5.70 2.43 -0.06
CA THR A 53 -4.47 2.94 -0.69
C THR A 53 -4.35 4.46 -0.55
N LYS A 54 -5.44 5.19 -0.74
CA LYS A 54 -5.47 6.66 -0.59
C LYS A 54 -5.25 7.09 0.86
N GLU A 55 -5.89 6.39 1.80
CA GLU A 55 -5.86 6.69 3.23
C GLU A 55 -4.84 5.84 4.01
N ALA A 56 -3.82 5.31 3.32
CA ALA A 56 -2.82 4.42 3.91
C ALA A 56 -2.14 4.99 5.18
N PRO A 57 -1.85 6.32 5.30
CA PRO A 57 -1.35 6.88 6.55
C PRO A 57 -2.32 6.69 7.72
N LEU A 58 -3.62 6.90 7.53
CA LEU A 58 -4.60 6.75 8.60
C LEU A 58 -4.80 5.29 9.00
N PHE A 59 -4.89 4.39 8.01
CA PHE A 59 -4.97 2.96 8.27
C PHE A 59 -3.75 2.45 9.04
N LEU A 60 -2.55 2.85 8.62
CA LEU A 60 -1.33 2.46 9.32
C LEU A 60 -1.34 2.95 10.77
N GLY A 61 -1.82 4.18 11.01
CA GLY A 61 -1.96 4.73 12.36
C GLY A 61 -2.96 3.98 13.23
N TRP A 62 -4.07 3.52 12.65
CA TRP A 62 -5.03 2.68 13.38
C TRP A 62 -4.47 1.30 13.69
N ILE A 63 -3.78 0.69 12.74
CA ILE A 63 -3.22 -0.66 12.88
C ILE A 63 -2.09 -0.69 13.90
N THR A 64 -1.21 0.31 13.93
CA THR A 64 -0.12 0.39 14.92
C THR A 64 -0.64 0.57 16.35
N GLY A 65 -1.85 1.11 16.53
CA GLY A 65 -2.52 1.22 17.83
C GLY A 65 -3.23 -0.04 18.30
N LEU A 66 -3.39 -1.06 17.44
CA LEU A 66 -4.07 -2.31 17.79
C LEU A 66 -3.14 -3.25 18.57
N LYS A 67 -3.67 -3.88 19.62
CA LYS A 67 -2.93 -4.85 20.43
C LYS A 67 -2.70 -6.20 19.72
N ASN A 68 -3.54 -6.54 18.74
CA ASN A 68 -3.47 -7.79 17.98
C ASN A 68 -2.88 -7.54 16.58
N LEU A 69 -1.56 -7.37 16.54
CA LEU A 69 -0.83 -7.07 15.30
C LEU A 69 -0.82 -8.24 14.30
N GLU A 70 -0.93 -9.49 14.77
CA GLU A 70 -0.90 -10.68 13.90
C GLU A 70 -2.10 -10.73 12.94
N GLU A 71 -3.30 -10.39 13.42
CA GLU A 71 -4.52 -10.36 12.59
C GLU A 71 -4.54 -9.19 11.59
N THR A 72 -3.66 -8.20 11.78
CA THR A 72 -3.60 -6.97 10.98
C THR A 72 -2.30 -6.81 10.20
N GLN A 73 -1.44 -7.85 10.22
CA GLN A 73 -0.14 -7.84 9.54
C GLN A 73 -0.29 -7.64 8.03
N ASP A 74 -1.24 -8.33 7.40
CA ASP A 74 -1.54 -8.19 5.97
C ASP A 74 -1.95 -6.76 5.62
N LEU A 75 -2.76 -6.13 6.48
CA LEU A 75 -3.19 -4.74 6.30
C LEU A 75 -2.01 -3.77 6.45
N MET A 76 -1.11 -4.03 7.40
CA MET A 76 0.11 -3.26 7.57
C MET A 76 1.01 -3.35 6.32
N VAL A 77 1.20 -4.56 5.77
CA VAL A 77 1.93 -4.78 4.52
C VAL A 77 1.28 -4.01 3.37
N LYS A 78 -0.05 -4.06 3.23
CA LYS A 78 -0.78 -3.28 2.22
C LYS A 78 -0.54 -1.77 2.35
N CYS A 79 -0.51 -1.24 3.59
CA CYS A 79 -0.19 0.17 3.81
C CYS A 79 1.25 0.51 3.39
N TYR A 80 2.24 -0.33 3.75
CA TYR A 80 3.62 -0.12 3.31
C TYR A 80 3.76 -0.17 1.79
N VAL A 81 3.08 -1.10 1.12
CA VAL A 81 3.04 -1.17 -0.36
C VAL A 81 2.43 0.09 -0.95
N ALA A 82 1.35 0.62 -0.36
CA ALA A 82 0.75 1.89 -0.80
C ALA A 82 1.76 3.06 -0.68
N PHE A 83 2.47 3.16 0.44
CA PHE A 83 3.55 4.16 0.60
C PHE A 83 4.67 3.96 -0.43
N ALA A 84 5.07 2.72 -0.68
CA ALA A 84 6.12 2.36 -1.61
C ALA A 84 5.80 2.80 -3.04
N PHE A 85 4.53 2.73 -3.44
CA PHE A 85 4.07 3.13 -4.77
C PHE A 85 3.60 4.59 -4.87
N ARG A 86 3.69 5.37 -3.80
CA ARG A 86 3.36 6.80 -3.84
C ARG A 86 4.53 7.61 -4.40
N ARG A 87 4.25 8.46 -5.39
CA ARG A 87 5.25 9.37 -6.00
C ARG A 87 5.81 10.34 -4.96
N SER A 88 4.93 11.05 -4.26
CA SER A 88 5.34 12.04 -3.25
C SER A 88 5.82 11.36 -1.95
N PRO A 89 6.86 11.92 -1.28
CA PRO A 89 7.20 11.50 0.07
C PRO A 89 6.07 11.80 1.06
N PRO A 90 5.92 11.00 2.12
CA PRO A 90 5.02 11.34 3.20
C PRO A 90 5.42 12.70 3.81
N SER A 91 4.44 13.56 4.03
CA SER A 91 4.62 14.83 4.72
C SER A 91 4.92 14.63 6.20
N THR A 92 5.52 15.63 6.84
CA THR A 92 5.76 15.63 8.29
C THR A 92 4.45 15.50 9.08
N SER A 93 3.36 16.08 8.58
CA SER A 93 2.03 15.94 9.18
C SER A 93 1.49 14.51 9.13
N GLU A 94 1.70 13.80 8.02
CA GLU A 94 1.27 12.40 7.90
C GLU A 94 2.09 11.47 8.80
N MET A 95 3.37 11.79 9.02
CA MET A 95 4.25 10.99 9.88
C MET A 95 4.13 11.34 11.37
N LYS A 96 3.39 12.41 11.71
CA LYS A 96 3.28 12.88 13.09
C LYS A 96 2.57 11.83 13.96
N GLY A 97 3.25 11.41 15.03
CA GLY A 97 2.71 10.45 16.00
C GLY A 97 3.03 8.98 15.68
N PHE A 98 3.67 8.69 14.55
CA PHE A 98 4.23 7.36 14.31
C PHE A 98 5.52 7.13 15.12
N PRO A 99 5.74 5.91 15.64
CA PRO A 99 7.04 5.51 16.18
C PRO A 99 8.16 5.63 15.14
N SER A 100 9.38 5.91 15.59
CA SER A 100 10.57 6.06 14.74
C SER A 100 10.80 4.86 13.82
N GLU A 101 10.51 3.66 14.32
CA GLU A 101 10.72 2.40 13.62
C GLU A 101 9.76 2.28 12.43
N ILE A 102 8.51 2.71 12.60
CA ILE A 102 7.50 2.73 11.54
C ILE A 102 7.88 3.75 10.47
N VAL A 103 8.26 4.96 10.87
CA VAL A 103 8.72 5.99 9.92
C VAL A 103 9.94 5.51 9.14
N HIS A 104 10.91 4.88 9.82
CA HIS A 104 12.09 4.32 9.19
C HIS A 104 11.74 3.22 8.17
N LYS A 105 10.85 2.28 8.53
CA LYS A 105 10.35 1.26 7.60
C LYS A 105 9.67 1.85 6.37
N ILE A 106 8.82 2.88 6.54
CA ILE A 106 8.20 3.60 5.41
C ILE A 106 9.27 4.15 4.46
N MET A 107 10.35 4.74 4.99
CA MET A 107 11.43 5.26 4.14
C MET A 107 12.17 4.13 3.42
N LEU A 108 12.48 3.03 4.11
CA LEU A 108 13.17 1.88 3.53
C LEU A 108 12.36 1.22 2.40
N VAL A 109 11.06 0.98 2.59
CA VAL A 109 10.24 0.33 1.54
C VAL A 109 10.09 1.22 0.31
N ARG A 110 10.00 2.54 0.51
CA ARG A 110 9.98 3.51 -0.60
C ARG A 110 11.30 3.51 -1.35
N GLU A 111 12.41 3.50 -0.63
CA GLU A 111 13.72 3.44 -1.26
C GLU A 111 13.94 2.13 -1.98
N ARG A 112 13.47 1.02 -1.42
CA ARG A 112 13.52 -0.29 -2.07
C ARG A 112 12.88 -0.23 -3.45
N VAL A 113 11.67 0.33 -3.58
CA VAL A 113 11.01 0.50 -4.89
C VAL A 113 11.92 1.23 -5.88
N ARG A 114 12.56 2.35 -5.47
CA ARG A 114 13.49 3.08 -6.33
C ARG A 114 14.65 2.21 -6.79
N THR A 115 15.22 1.41 -5.89
CA THR A 115 16.35 0.55 -6.22
C THR A 115 16.00 -0.61 -7.16
N VAL A 116 14.73 -1.07 -7.18
CA VAL A 116 14.30 -2.12 -8.12
C VAL A 116 14.49 -1.69 -9.57
N PHE A 117 14.29 -0.41 -9.85
CA PHE A 117 14.41 0.13 -11.20
C PHE A 117 15.84 0.39 -11.66
N ILE A 118 16.85 0.24 -10.79
CA ILE A 118 18.27 0.37 -11.16
C ILE A 118 18.65 -0.73 -12.17
N ASP A 119 18.20 -1.96 -11.93
CA ASP A 119 18.36 -3.07 -12.88
C ASP A 119 17.16 -3.14 -13.84
N ARG A 120 17.11 -2.13 -14.71
CA ARG A 120 16.06 -1.97 -15.72
C ARG A 120 15.89 -3.21 -16.59
N GLN A 121 16.99 -3.89 -16.94
CA GLN A 121 16.98 -5.04 -17.85
C GLN A 121 16.32 -6.26 -17.19
N THR A 122 16.64 -6.53 -15.93
CA THR A 122 15.98 -7.59 -15.15
C THR A 122 14.48 -7.34 -15.04
N LEU A 123 14.07 -6.08 -14.77
CA LEU A 123 12.65 -5.76 -14.67
C LEU A 123 11.92 -5.95 -16.00
N GLN A 124 12.49 -5.48 -17.11
CA GLN A 124 11.89 -5.65 -18.45
C GLN A 124 11.72 -7.11 -18.84
N SER A 125 12.75 -7.93 -18.63
CA SER A 125 12.71 -9.36 -18.98
C SER A 125 11.69 -10.16 -18.16
N SER A 126 11.32 -9.66 -16.97
CA SER A 126 10.29 -10.28 -16.14
C SER A 126 8.85 -10.02 -16.61
N LEU A 127 8.64 -9.04 -17.49
CA LEU A 127 7.32 -8.70 -18.00
C LEU A 127 6.90 -9.65 -19.11
N GLN A 128 5.69 -10.18 -19.04
CA GLN A 128 5.15 -11.06 -20.08
C GLN A 128 4.39 -10.23 -21.12
N ALA A 129 5.01 -10.01 -22.27
CA ALA A 129 4.33 -9.44 -23.43
C ALA A 129 3.49 -10.50 -24.14
N PRO A 130 2.30 -10.16 -24.66
CA PRO A 130 1.49 -11.07 -25.48
C PRO A 130 2.28 -11.59 -26.69
N SER A 131 2.07 -12.86 -27.05
CA SER A 131 2.75 -13.51 -28.18
C SER A 131 2.51 -12.85 -29.54
N LEU A 132 1.39 -12.11 -29.67
CA LEU A 132 1.02 -11.34 -30.87
C LEU A 132 1.72 -9.98 -30.97
N CYS A 133 2.53 -9.61 -29.97
CA CYS A 133 3.24 -8.34 -29.94
C CYS A 133 4.49 -8.45 -30.83
N SER A 134 4.56 -7.64 -31.89
CA SER A 134 5.67 -7.67 -32.86
C SER A 134 6.97 -7.07 -32.32
N ASN A 135 6.90 -6.27 -31.26
CA ASN A 135 8.06 -5.68 -30.60
C ASN A 135 7.86 -5.63 -29.07
N PRO A 136 7.93 -6.79 -28.39
CA PRO A 136 7.64 -6.90 -26.96
C PRO A 136 8.65 -6.11 -26.12
N SER A 137 9.93 -6.14 -26.47
CA SER A 137 11.00 -5.43 -25.77
C SER A 137 10.77 -3.92 -25.77
N LYS A 138 10.34 -3.33 -26.90
CA LYS A 138 10.00 -1.90 -26.96
C LYS A 138 8.82 -1.57 -26.04
N CYS A 139 7.76 -2.38 -26.04
CA CYS A 139 6.59 -2.12 -25.20
C CYS A 139 6.92 -2.22 -23.70
N GLN A 140 7.71 -3.23 -23.31
CA GLN A 140 8.21 -3.39 -21.95
C GLN A 140 9.11 -2.21 -21.54
N ALA A 141 10.02 -1.81 -22.43
CA ALA A 141 10.91 -0.67 -22.20
C ALA A 141 10.15 0.64 -22.01
N SER A 142 9.19 0.95 -22.89
CA SER A 142 8.32 2.14 -22.78
C SER A 142 7.56 2.18 -21.46
N LEU A 143 6.98 1.04 -21.02
CA LEU A 143 6.26 0.97 -19.75
C LEU A 143 7.21 1.22 -18.56
N VAL A 144 8.35 0.53 -18.54
CA VAL A 144 9.32 0.68 -17.45
C VAL A 144 9.84 2.11 -17.38
N ASP A 145 10.09 2.76 -18.52
CA ASP A 145 10.55 4.16 -18.56
C ASP A 145 9.52 5.12 -17.99
N ALA A 146 8.26 5.01 -18.42
CA ALA A 146 7.20 5.88 -17.89
C ALA A 146 7.00 5.71 -16.37
N VAL A 147 7.20 4.51 -15.83
CA VAL A 147 7.15 4.29 -14.38
C VAL A 147 8.39 4.87 -13.70
N ILE A 148 9.58 4.72 -14.28
CA ILE A 148 10.82 5.32 -13.77
C ILE A 148 10.68 6.84 -13.70
N ASP A 149 10.16 7.46 -14.76
CA ASP A 149 9.93 8.91 -14.80
C ASP A 149 9.02 9.34 -13.64
N ASN A 150 7.95 8.58 -13.38
CA ASN A 150 7.08 8.85 -12.24
C ASN A 150 7.73 8.59 -10.86
N VAL A 151 8.70 7.69 -10.76
CA VAL A 151 9.47 7.42 -9.53
C VAL A 151 10.45 8.57 -9.24
N ILE A 152 11.02 9.17 -10.28
CA ILE A 152 11.98 10.28 -10.20
C ILE A 152 11.26 11.62 -10.01
N ASP A 153 10.24 11.87 -10.82
CA ASP A 153 9.45 13.10 -10.77
C ASP A 153 8.50 13.06 -9.57
N THR A 154 8.93 13.64 -8.47
CA THR A 154 8.08 13.79 -7.28
C THR A 154 7.03 14.85 -7.56
N SER A 155 5.75 14.45 -7.61
CA SER A 155 4.62 15.38 -7.66
C SER A 155 4.81 16.54 -6.67
N SER A 156 4.70 17.77 -7.15
CA SER A 156 4.73 18.99 -6.34
C SER A 156 3.52 19.10 -5.40
N ASP A 157 2.43 18.41 -5.72
CA ASP A 157 1.28 18.26 -4.85
C ASP A 157 1.48 17.04 -3.93
N SER A 158 1.89 17.31 -2.69
CA SER A 158 2.10 16.30 -1.66
C SER A 158 0.79 15.85 -1.00
N THR A 159 -0.31 16.57 -1.21
CA THR A 159 -1.58 16.35 -0.48
C THR A 159 -2.42 15.22 -1.05
N ARG A 160 -2.23 14.90 -2.33
CA ARG A 160 -2.95 13.83 -3.01
C ARG A 160 -2.10 12.58 -3.15
N PHE A 161 -2.69 11.42 -2.87
CA PHE A 161 -2.08 10.15 -3.25
C PHE A 161 -2.05 10.04 -4.77
N ILE A 162 -0.83 10.02 -5.33
CA ILE A 162 -0.58 9.76 -6.75
C ILE A 162 0.39 8.59 -6.82
N SER A 163 -0.02 7.54 -7.52
CA SER A 163 0.79 6.33 -7.68
C SER A 163 1.87 6.50 -8.76
N ILE A 164 3.01 5.82 -8.63
CA ILE A 164 4.02 5.73 -9.69
C ILE A 164 3.47 5.11 -11.00
N PHE A 165 2.30 4.46 -10.92
CA PHE A 165 1.63 3.87 -12.06
C PHE A 165 0.63 4.80 -12.74
N GLU A 166 0.39 6.02 -12.25
CA GLU A 166 -0.67 6.91 -12.78
C GLU A 166 -0.37 8.41 -12.57
N PRO A 167 -0.61 9.28 -13.58
CA PRO A 167 -0.80 8.93 -14.99
C PRO A 167 0.53 8.41 -15.58
N LEU A 168 0.43 7.55 -16.59
CA LEU A 168 1.60 7.10 -17.36
C LEU A 168 1.55 7.78 -18.73
N ASP A 169 2.56 8.61 -19.01
CA ASP A 169 2.78 9.16 -20.34
C ASP A 169 3.56 8.13 -21.16
N ILE A 170 2.84 7.28 -21.88
CA ILE A 170 3.44 6.19 -22.65
C ILE A 170 3.16 6.35 -24.12
N GLU A 171 4.22 6.62 -24.87
CA GLU A 171 4.24 6.49 -26.32
C GLU A 171 4.83 5.12 -26.75
N GLY A 172 4.30 4.58 -27.84
CA GLY A 172 4.93 3.43 -28.51
C GLY A 172 4.55 2.04 -28.00
N ILE A 173 3.54 1.89 -27.13
CA ILE A 173 2.92 0.58 -26.87
C ILE A 173 2.06 0.16 -28.06
N CYS A 174 2.31 -1.04 -28.59
CA CYS A 174 1.49 -1.56 -29.68
C CYS A 174 0.11 -2.02 -29.17
N GLY A 175 -0.90 -1.98 -30.04
CA GLY A 175 -2.27 -2.39 -29.68
C GLY A 175 -2.38 -3.83 -29.18
N SER A 176 -1.50 -4.73 -29.61
CA SER A 176 -1.47 -6.14 -29.17
C SER A 176 -0.99 -6.30 -27.73
N CYS A 177 -0.08 -5.43 -27.27
CA CYS A 177 0.56 -5.55 -25.97
C CYS A 177 -0.34 -5.09 -24.79
N ARG A 178 -1.52 -4.50 -25.07
CA ARG A 178 -2.55 -4.04 -24.11
C ARG A 178 -1.97 -3.54 -22.78
N LEU A 179 -1.69 -2.24 -22.69
CA LEU A 179 -1.08 -1.58 -21.53
C LEU A 179 -1.58 -2.08 -20.15
N PRO A 180 -2.90 -2.27 -19.89
CA PRO A 180 -3.36 -2.77 -18.60
C PRO A 180 -2.73 -4.11 -18.18
N ALA A 181 -2.59 -5.07 -19.10
CA ALA A 181 -2.05 -6.40 -18.80
C ALA A 181 -0.55 -6.36 -18.45
N LEU A 182 0.22 -5.57 -19.20
CA LEU A 182 1.64 -5.34 -18.90
C LEU A 182 1.82 -4.62 -17.56
N LEU A 183 0.98 -3.61 -17.30
CA LEU A 183 0.99 -2.84 -16.07
C LEU A 183 0.64 -3.71 -14.85
N ASP A 184 -0.37 -4.59 -14.97
CA ASP A 184 -0.76 -5.51 -13.92
C ASP A 184 0.36 -6.49 -13.57
N THR A 185 1.06 -7.01 -14.59
CA THR A 185 2.23 -7.88 -14.39
C THR A 185 3.34 -7.15 -13.62
N LEU A 186 3.63 -5.91 -14.01
CA LEU A 186 4.61 -5.08 -13.32
C LEU A 186 4.20 -4.78 -11.86
N LYS A 187 2.94 -4.37 -11.64
CA LYS A 187 2.38 -4.11 -10.31
C LYS A 187 2.50 -5.36 -9.42
N GLN A 188 2.14 -6.53 -9.93
CA GLN A 188 2.23 -7.79 -9.18
C GLN A 188 3.68 -8.13 -8.82
N ARG A 189 4.61 -7.98 -9.76
CA ARG A 189 6.04 -8.23 -9.53
C ARG A 189 6.60 -7.34 -8.43
N LEU A 190 6.32 -6.04 -8.51
CA LEU A 190 6.78 -5.07 -7.52
C LEU A 190 6.13 -5.32 -6.15
N ARG A 191 4.85 -5.67 -6.09
CA ARG A 191 4.17 -6.04 -4.83
C ARG A 191 4.86 -7.24 -4.16
N LEU A 192 5.21 -8.26 -4.94
CA LEU A 192 5.91 -9.44 -4.41
C LEU A 192 7.27 -9.07 -3.85
N GLU A 193 8.05 -8.28 -4.59
CA GLU A 193 9.38 -7.86 -4.16
C GLU A 193 9.35 -7.00 -2.89
N ILE A 194 8.40 -6.06 -2.81
CA ILE A 194 8.22 -5.22 -1.62
C ILE A 194 7.68 -6.03 -0.44
N GLY A 195 6.78 -6.98 -0.68
CA GLY A 195 6.31 -7.90 0.36
C GLY A 195 7.46 -8.70 0.98
N GLN A 196 8.30 -9.31 0.15
CA GLN A 196 9.50 -10.05 0.60
C GLN A 196 10.47 -9.15 1.37
N TYR A 197 10.67 -7.91 0.92
CA TYR A 197 11.52 -6.97 1.63
C TYR A 197 10.96 -6.59 3.01
N ILE A 198 9.65 -6.37 3.12
CA ILE A 198 8.99 -6.09 4.41
C ILE A 198 9.14 -7.26 5.37
N GLU A 199 8.98 -8.50 4.90
CA GLU A 199 9.21 -9.70 5.72
C GLU A 199 10.64 -9.77 6.25
N GLN A 200 11.64 -9.43 5.42
CA GLN A 200 13.04 -9.37 5.85
C GLN A 200 13.28 -8.31 6.92
N LEU A 201 12.70 -7.11 6.75
CA LEU A 201 12.79 -6.04 7.77
C LEU A 201 12.19 -6.50 9.11
N ASN A 202 11.02 -7.15 9.06
CA ASN A 202 10.38 -7.68 10.27
C ASN A 202 11.16 -8.83 10.92
N GLY A 203 11.88 -9.63 10.14
CA GLY A 203 12.79 -10.67 10.65
C GLY A 203 14.05 -10.10 11.32
N ALA A 204 14.62 -9.04 10.76
CA ALA A 204 15.80 -8.37 11.30
C ALA A 204 15.53 -7.71 12.66
N ASP A 205 14.34 -7.13 12.84
CA ASP A 205 13.92 -6.53 14.12
C ASP A 205 13.85 -7.57 15.26
N LYS A 206 13.45 -8.81 14.94
CA LYS A 206 13.40 -9.91 15.93
C LYS A 206 14.79 -10.40 16.34
N ALA A 207 15.78 -10.26 15.47
CA ALA A 207 17.16 -10.69 15.73
C ALA A 207 17.98 -9.65 16.51
N SER A 208 17.50 -8.40 16.60
CA SER A 208 18.23 -7.27 17.18
C SER A 208 17.81 -6.89 18.59
N THR A 209 16.85 -7.59 19.22
CA THR A 209 16.62 -7.55 20.67
C THR A 209 17.75 -8.28 21.40
N PRO A 210 18.68 -7.58 22.10
CA PRO A 210 19.61 -8.25 22.99
C PRO A 210 18.79 -8.78 24.17
N ASN A 211 18.98 -10.04 24.54
CA ASN A 211 18.54 -10.54 25.84
C ASN A 211 19.25 -9.75 26.93
N LEU A 212 18.62 -8.67 27.40
CA LEU A 212 18.99 -8.02 28.64
C LEU A 212 18.44 -8.89 29.77
N VAL A 213 19.30 -9.79 30.26
CA VAL A 213 19.19 -10.44 31.57
C VAL A 213 19.79 -9.50 32.62
#